data_AF-A0A533IER1-F1
#
_entry.id   AF-A0A533IER1-F1
#
_cell.length_a   1.000
_cell.length_b   1.000
_cell.length_c   1.000
_cell.angle_alpha   90.00
_cell.angle_beta   90.00
_cell.angle_gamma   90.00
#
_symmetry.space_group_name_H-M   'P 1'
#
loop_
_entity.id
_entity.type
_entity.pdbx_description
1 polymer ?
#
loop_
_entity_poly.entity_id
_entity_poly.type
_entity_poly.pdbx_seq_one_letter_code
_entity_poly.pdbx_strand_id
1 'polypeptide(L)'
;MAEKVERLVGDGWELGVFRQQGKLVLGVPVESGFKNFGFEFEIGPQDLAVLKRDAHRRKALDLILHDVLQPRLTCGDHGGTASEVLPIIATVLHGTADQLEQAISSAANPGYIRQKLREAGLTDR
;
A
#
# COMPACT_ATOMS: atom_id res chain seq x y z
N MET A 1 28.60 7.21 -5.56
CA MET A 1 28.38 6.19 -4.50
C MET A 1 27.03 5.58 -4.80
N ALA A 2 26.95 4.27 -5.05
CA ALA A 2 25.67 3.65 -5.38
C ALA A 2 24.78 3.68 -4.13
N GLU A 3 23.70 4.44 -4.18
CA GLU A 3 22.69 4.45 -3.12
C GLU A 3 22.15 3.03 -2.96
N LYS A 4 22.44 2.40 -1.81
CA LYS A 4 21.94 1.07 -1.48
C LYS A 4 20.45 1.19 -1.14
N VAL A 5 19.62 0.89 -2.13
CA VAL A 5 18.20 0.63 -1.93
C VAL A 5 18.06 -0.82 -1.48
N GLU A 6 17.70 -1.03 -0.21
CA GLU A 6 17.49 -2.38 0.35
C GLU A 6 15.98 -2.66 0.45
N ARG A 7 15.49 -3.68 -0.27
CA ARG A 7 14.09 -4.12 -0.15
C ARG A 7 13.91 -4.94 1.13
N LEU A 8 13.04 -4.46 2.02
CA LEU A 8 12.74 -5.06 3.31
C LEU A 8 11.44 -5.88 3.32
N VAL A 9 10.49 -5.54 2.45
CA VAL A 9 9.16 -6.18 2.35
C VAL A 9 8.71 -6.22 0.89
N GLY A 10 7.89 -7.23 0.55
CA GLY A 10 7.29 -7.43 -0.77
C GLY A 10 8.20 -8.23 -1.69
N ASP A 11 7.60 -8.91 -2.68
CA ASP A 11 8.32 -9.58 -3.75
C ASP A 11 7.80 -9.08 -5.11
N GLY A 12 8.69 -9.00 -6.11
CA GLY A 12 8.32 -8.58 -7.47
C GLY A 12 7.49 -7.29 -7.53
N TRP A 13 6.28 -7.40 -8.09
CA TRP A 13 5.32 -6.35 -8.39
C TRP A 13 4.31 -6.03 -7.27
N GLU A 14 4.54 -6.52 -6.06
CA GLU A 14 3.71 -6.16 -4.90
C GLU A 14 4.24 -4.92 -4.17
N LEU A 15 3.36 -4.25 -3.42
CA LEU A 15 3.73 -3.25 -2.41
C LEU A 15 4.98 -3.68 -1.65
N GLY A 16 6.00 -2.83 -1.73
CA GLY A 16 7.31 -3.08 -1.16
C GLY A 16 7.70 -2.00 -0.16
N VAL A 17 8.52 -2.37 0.81
CA VAL A 17 9.21 -1.38 1.65
C VAL A 17 10.68 -1.41 1.29
N PHE A 18 11.25 -0.24 1.06
CA PHE A 18 12.63 -0.02 0.69
C PHE A 18 13.31 0.85 1.73
N ARG A 19 14.55 0.53 2.09
CA ARG A 19 15.39 1.41 2.90
C ARG A 19 16.25 2.23 1.97
N GLN A 20 16.04 3.55 1.97
CA GLN A 20 16.74 4.51 1.12
C GLN A 20 17.33 5.61 2.00
N GLN A 21 18.65 5.84 1.93
CA GLN A 21 19.36 6.87 2.70
C GLN A 21 19.05 6.86 4.22
N GLY A 22 18.84 5.68 4.81
CA GLY A 22 18.50 5.53 6.23
C GLY A 22 17.02 5.72 6.57
N LYS A 23 16.19 6.13 5.60
CA LYS A 23 14.74 6.26 5.71
C LYS A 23 14.03 5.02 5.18
N LEU A 24 12.82 4.76 5.68
CA LEU A 24 11.96 3.70 5.19
C LEU A 24 10.96 4.30 4.21
N VAL A 25 10.90 3.75 3.01
CA VAL A 25 10.06 4.22 1.91
C VAL A 25 9.18 3.08 1.46
N LEU A 26 7.88 3.27 1.53
CA LEU A 26 6.87 2.39 0.96
C LEU A 26 6.75 2.67 -0.53
N GLY A 27 7.12 1.69 -1.36
CA GLY A 27 6.96 1.74 -2.81
C GLY A 27 5.71 0.98 -3.25
N VAL A 28 4.82 1.66 -3.97
CA VAL A 28 3.59 1.09 -4.52
C VAL A 28 3.66 1.14 -6.04
N PRO A 29 3.88 0.01 -6.72
CA PRO A 29 3.92 -0.05 -8.18
C PRO A 29 2.51 -0.03 -8.76
N VAL A 30 2.07 1.11 -9.31
CA VAL A 30 0.75 1.25 -9.94
C VAL A 30 0.89 1.14 -11.46
N GLU A 31 0.24 0.13 -12.03
CA GLU A 31 0.07 -0.02 -13.47
C GLU A 31 -1.25 0.62 -13.92
N SER A 32 -1.14 1.64 -14.75
CA SER A 32 -2.21 1.99 -15.69
C SER A 32 -1.71 1.54 -17.05
N GLY A 33 -2.50 0.82 -17.86
CA GLY A 33 -2.05 0.09 -19.07
C GLY A 33 -1.27 0.86 -20.15
N PHE A 34 -0.95 2.14 -19.93
CA PHE A 34 -0.05 2.99 -20.71
C PHE A 34 1.26 3.40 -19.99
N LYS A 35 1.35 3.41 -18.65
CA LYS A 35 2.53 3.82 -17.87
C LYS A 35 2.59 3.12 -16.51
N ASN A 36 3.80 2.65 -16.16
CA ASN A 36 4.15 2.21 -14.82
C ASN A 36 4.56 3.42 -13.98
N PHE A 37 3.94 3.62 -12.82
CA PHE A 37 4.37 4.62 -11.85
C PHE A 37 4.57 3.96 -10.49
N GLY A 38 5.75 4.17 -9.90
CA GLY A 38 6.00 3.81 -8.51
C GLY A 38 5.73 5.01 -7.63
N PHE A 39 4.74 4.93 -6.74
CA PHE A 39 4.58 5.93 -5.69
C PHE A 39 5.44 5.58 -4.48
N GLU A 40 6.12 6.57 -3.94
CA GLU A 40 7.02 6.43 -2.81
C GLU A 40 6.52 7.26 -1.63
N PHE A 41 6.29 6.62 -0.48
CA PHE A 41 5.84 7.28 0.74
C PHE A 41 6.81 6.98 1.88
N GLU A 42 7.28 8.01 2.59
CA GLU A 42 8.09 7.80 3.79
C GLU A 42 7.22 7.18 4.90
N ILE A 43 7.68 6.07 5.48
CA ILE A 43 6.98 5.36 6.56
C ILE A 43 7.86 5.18 7.79
N GLY A 44 7.24 4.88 8.93
CA GLY A 44 7.93 4.61 10.18
C GLY A 44 8.33 3.15 10.37
N PRO A 45 9.20 2.87 11.37
CA PRO A 45 9.56 1.50 11.73
C PRO A 45 8.38 0.69 12.29
N GLN A 46 7.36 1.35 12.86
CA GLN A 46 6.15 0.70 13.33
C GLN A 46 5.31 0.16 12.17
N ASP A 47 5.20 0.92 11.08
CA ASP A 47 4.53 0.50 9.84
C ASP A 47 5.21 -0.73 9.25
N LEU A 48 6.55 -0.70 9.20
CA LEU A 48 7.36 -1.84 8.74
C LEU A 48 7.11 -3.10 9.57
N ALA A 49 7.01 -2.97 10.89
CA ALA A 49 6.78 -4.11 11.77
C ALA A 49 5.44 -4.81 11.46
N VAL A 50 4.38 -4.04 11.25
CA VAL A 50 3.06 -4.57 10.85
C VAL A 50 3.14 -5.21 9.46
N LEU A 51 3.74 -4.53 8.48
CA LEU A 51 3.87 -5.03 7.11
C LEU A 51 4.65 -6.35 7.02
N LYS A 52 5.56 -6.60 7.96
CA LYS A 52 6.30 -7.87 8.09
C LYS A 52 5.51 -8.96 8.79
N ARG A 53 4.65 -8.62 9.75
CA ARG A 53 3.93 -9.58 10.60
C ARG A 53 2.57 -9.97 10.04
N ASP A 54 1.88 -9.03 9.40
CA ASP A 54 0.46 -9.12 9.04
C ASP A 54 0.27 -9.04 7.52
N ALA A 55 0.35 -10.21 6.86
CA ALA A 55 0.16 -10.32 5.41
C ALA A 55 -1.22 -9.84 4.95
N HIS A 56 -2.26 -10.03 5.78
CA HIS A 56 -3.61 -9.53 5.52
C HIS A 56 -3.62 -8.00 5.37
N ARG A 57 -3.08 -7.28 6.37
CA ARG A 57 -2.99 -5.82 6.36
C ARG A 57 -2.14 -5.32 5.20
N ARG A 58 -1.02 -6.00 4.92
CA ARG A 58 -0.17 -5.68 3.77
C ARG A 58 -0.93 -5.77 2.45
N LYS A 59 -1.68 -6.86 2.23
CA LYS A 59 -2.41 -7.07 0.97
C LYS A 59 -3.63 -6.15 0.86
N ALA A 60 -4.33 -5.89 1.95
CA ALA A 60 -5.41 -4.91 1.98
C ALA A 60 -4.88 -3.52 1.64
N LEU A 61 -3.74 -3.13 2.21
CA LEU A 61 -3.10 -1.86 1.92
C LEU A 61 -2.72 -1.73 0.44
N ASP A 62 -2.05 -2.74 -0.12
CA ASP A 62 -1.70 -2.84 -1.54
C ASP A 62 -2.92 -2.55 -2.44
N LEU A 63 -4.04 -3.23 -2.18
CA LEU A 63 -5.25 -3.08 -2.97
C LEU A 63 -5.94 -1.72 -2.79
N ILE A 64 -6.04 -1.21 -1.56
CA ILE A 64 -6.64 0.11 -1.28
C ILE A 64 -5.80 1.22 -1.92
N LEU A 65 -4.47 1.13 -1.82
CA LEU A 65 -3.59 2.12 -2.43
C LEU A 65 -3.68 2.11 -3.95
N HIS A 66 -3.78 0.94 -4.57
CA HIS A 66 -4.03 0.86 -6.01
C HIS A 66 -5.35 1.51 -6.40
N ASP A 67 -6.43 1.24 -5.67
CA ASP A 67 -7.75 1.79 -5.94
C ASP A 67 -7.79 3.32 -5.80
N VAL A 68 -7.05 3.88 -4.83
CA VAL A 68 -6.90 5.34 -4.63
C VAL A 68 -5.97 6.00 -5.65
N LEU A 69 -4.84 5.36 -5.99
CA LEU A 69 -3.78 5.95 -6.82
C LEU A 69 -4.02 5.79 -8.33
N GLN A 70 -4.63 4.68 -8.77
CA GLN A 70 -4.90 4.38 -10.18
C GLN A 70 -5.73 5.46 -10.90
N PRO A 71 -6.87 5.96 -10.36
CA PRO A 71 -7.61 7.05 -11.01
C PRO A 71 -6.81 8.35 -11.06
N ARG A 72 -5.96 8.62 -10.06
CA ARG A 72 -5.12 9.83 -10.04
C ARG A 72 -3.98 9.79 -11.04
N LEU A 73 -3.41 8.61 -11.29
CA LEU A 73 -2.45 8.40 -12.37
C LEU A 73 -3.04 8.82 -13.72
N THR A 74 -4.30 8.45 -13.94
CA THR A 74 -5.03 8.70 -15.18
C THR A 74 -5.39 10.18 -15.33
N CYS A 75 -5.55 10.91 -14.21
CA CYS A 75 -5.82 12.34 -14.17
C CYS A 75 -4.55 13.22 -14.22
N GLY A 76 -3.37 12.64 -13.97
CA GLY A 76 -2.10 13.39 -13.93
C GLY A 76 -1.91 14.24 -12.68
N ASP A 77 -2.75 14.06 -11.65
CA ASP A 77 -2.66 14.77 -10.38
C ASP A 77 -1.73 14.02 -9.44
N HIS A 78 -0.52 14.55 -9.22
CA HIS A 78 0.53 13.92 -8.42
C HIS A 78 0.85 14.69 -7.13
N GLY A 79 0.23 15.86 -6.93
CA GLY A 79 0.58 16.80 -5.85
C GLY A 79 -0.11 16.53 -4.51
N GLY A 80 -1.27 15.84 -4.51
CA GLY A 80 -2.10 15.65 -3.30
C GLY A 80 -2.03 14.27 -2.65
N THR A 81 -1.27 13.31 -3.21
CA THR A 81 -1.41 11.90 -2.82
C THR A 81 -0.89 11.59 -1.43
N ALA A 82 0.24 12.15 -0.98
CA ALA A 82 0.81 11.80 0.32
C ALA A 82 -0.09 12.19 1.50
N SER A 83 -0.69 13.39 1.50
CA SER A 83 -1.54 13.86 2.60
C SER A 83 -2.83 13.04 2.76
N GLU A 84 -3.32 12.41 1.69
CA GLU A 84 -4.49 11.54 1.73
C GLU A 84 -4.12 10.06 1.94
N VAL A 85 -2.98 9.63 1.42
CA VAL A 85 -2.51 8.25 1.51
C VAL A 85 -1.90 7.93 2.87
N LEU A 86 -1.10 8.83 3.46
CA LEU A 86 -0.50 8.62 4.79
C LEU A 86 -1.52 8.29 5.89
N PRO A 87 -2.67 9.00 6.04
CA PRO A 87 -3.67 8.62 7.03
C PRO A 87 -4.36 7.28 6.70
N ILE A 88 -4.51 6.93 5.41
CA ILE A 88 -5.02 5.61 5.00
C ILE A 88 -4.04 4.51 5.41
N ILE A 89 -2.74 4.69 5.12
CA ILE A 89 -1.69 3.76 5.53
C ILE A 89 -1.72 3.56 7.05
N ALA A 90 -1.75 4.66 7.82
CA ALA A 90 -1.79 4.60 9.26
C ALA A 90 -3.04 3.85 9.79
N THR A 91 -4.20 4.09 9.17
CA THR A 91 -5.46 3.43 9.54
C THR A 91 -5.44 1.94 9.22
N VAL A 92 -4.96 1.56 8.04
CA VAL A 92 -4.90 0.15 7.61
C VAL A 92 -3.85 -0.63 8.40
N LEU A 93 -2.70 -0.01 8.71
CA LEU A 93 -1.61 -0.67 9.43
C LEU A 93 -1.77 -0.68 10.94
N HIS A 94 -2.31 0.38 11.55
CA HIS A 94 -2.42 0.48 13.02
C HIS A 94 -3.86 0.48 13.54
N GLY A 95 -4.85 0.57 12.65
CA GLY A 95 -6.26 0.53 13.02
C GLY A 95 -6.71 -0.82 13.54
N THR A 96 -7.92 -0.83 14.11
CA THR A 96 -8.63 -2.04 14.51
C THR A 96 -9.12 -2.79 13.27
N ALA A 97 -9.58 -4.04 13.44
CA ALA A 97 -10.21 -4.80 12.36
C ALA A 97 -11.42 -4.06 11.78
N ASP A 98 -12.20 -3.37 12.61
CA ASP A 98 -13.33 -2.54 12.18
C ASP A 98 -12.87 -1.36 11.30
N GLN A 99 -11.80 -0.65 11.71
CA GLN A 99 -11.23 0.44 10.90
C GLN A 99 -10.66 -0.07 9.56
N LEU A 100 -10.09 -1.27 9.55
CA LEU A 100 -9.63 -1.93 8.33
C LEU A 100 -10.80 -2.26 7.41
N GLU A 101 -11.87 -2.87 7.93
CA GLU A 101 -13.08 -3.18 7.17
C GLU A 101 -13.78 -1.93 6.66
N GLN A 102 -13.77 -0.84 7.44
CA GLN A 102 -14.26 0.46 6.98
C GLN A 102 -13.40 1.02 5.84
N ALA A 103 -12.07 0.93 5.94
CA ALA A 103 -11.17 1.36 4.87
C ALA A 103 -11.38 0.54 3.58
N ILE A 104 -11.57 -0.78 3.70
CA ILE A 104 -11.91 -1.66 2.58
C ILE A 104 -13.27 -1.26 1.99
N SER A 105 -14.27 -1.02 2.85
CA SER A 105 -15.63 -0.65 2.43
C SER A 105 -15.71 0.73 1.80
N SER A 106 -14.81 1.64 2.17
CA SER A 106 -14.70 2.99 1.63
C SER A 106 -13.87 3.08 0.34
N ALA A 107 -13.19 2.00 -0.05
CA ALA A 107 -12.53 1.94 -1.35
C ALA A 107 -13.58 1.94 -2.48
N ALA A 108 -13.18 2.29 -3.70
CA ALA A 108 -14.09 2.31 -4.85
C ALA A 108 -14.58 0.90 -5.21
N ASN A 109 -13.78 -0.15 -4.98
CA ASN A 109 -14.13 -1.53 -5.30
C ASN A 109 -13.98 -2.49 -4.10
N PRO A 110 -14.81 -2.38 -3.04
CA PRO A 110 -14.69 -3.20 -1.84
C PRO A 110 -14.85 -4.71 -2.12
N GLY A 111 -15.72 -5.06 -3.08
CA GLY A 111 -15.93 -6.45 -3.50
C GLY A 111 -14.69 -7.08 -4.15
N TYR A 112 -13.98 -6.31 -4.96
CA TYR A 112 -12.72 -6.75 -5.60
C TYR A 112 -11.63 -6.96 -4.55
N ILE A 113 -11.50 -6.03 -3.59
CA ILE A 113 -10.52 -6.14 -2.51
C ILE A 113 -10.76 -7.40 -1.67
N ARG A 114 -12.01 -7.62 -1.23
CA ARG A 114 -12.40 -8.82 -0.47
C ARG A 114 -12.18 -10.10 -1.26
N GLN A 115 -12.45 -10.09 -2.56
CA GLN A 115 -12.19 -11.24 -3.42
C GLN A 115 -10.68 -11.54 -3.48
N LYS A 116 -9.84 -10.55 -3.72
CA LYS A 116 -8.37 -10.71 -3.77
C LYS A 116 -7.77 -11.19 -2.45
N LEU A 117 -8.29 -10.68 -1.32
CA LEU A 117 -7.90 -11.16 0.01
C LEU A 117 -8.25 -12.63 0.20
N ARG A 118 -9.45 -13.04 -0.22
CA ARG A 118 -9.89 -14.45 -0.19
C ARG A 118 -9.06 -15.34 -1.12
N GLU A 119 -8.76 -14.89 -2.34
CA GLU A 119 -7.89 -15.61 -3.29
C GLU A 119 -6.48 -15.83 -2.72
N ALA A 120 -5.98 -14.87 -1.93
CA ALA A 120 -4.70 -14.99 -1.24
C ALA A 120 -4.77 -15.87 0.02
N GLY A 121 -5.93 -16.44 0.38
CA GLY A 121 -6.14 -17.18 1.62
C GLY A 121 -6.09 -16.32 2.88
N LEU A 122 -6.09 -14.98 2.71
CA LEU A 122 -6.04 -13.99 3.77
C LEU A 122 -7.48 -13.60 4.12
N THR A 123 -8.21 -14.53 4.73
CA THR A 123 -9.58 -14.27 5.19
C THR A 123 -9.53 -13.94 6.67
N ASP A 124 -10.24 -12.88 7.09
CA ASP A 124 -10.42 -12.50 8.50
C ASP A 124 -10.79 -13.76 9.31
N ARG A 125 -9.97 -14.09 10.31
CA ARG A 125 -10.06 -15.32 11.10
C ARG A 125 -10.26 -14.98 12.57
#